data_AF-H1HG71-F1
#
_entry.id   AF-H1HG71-F1
#
_cell.length_a   1.000
_cell.length_b   1.000
_cell.length_c   1.000
_cell.angle_alpha   90.00
_cell.angle_beta   90.00
_cell.angle_gamma   90.00
#
_symmetry.space_group_name_H-M   'P 1'
#
loop_
_entity.id
_entity.type
_entity.pdbx_description
1 polymer ?
#
loop_
_entity_poly.entity_id
_entity_poly.type
_entity_poly.pdbx_seq_one_letter_code
_entity_poly.pdbx_strand_id
1 'polypeptide(L)'
;MSSKDLMKLLKKDGWYLDRVNGSHYHFKHKSKKGLVTIPHPRKDLPLKTVESIFRQAGLLFSSYFLWRYYMNLTYPAIISHEDDVFYIGFPDIEETIEDCFYVTYGDSFNGAIEMGKEYLILKLEDYENNKKDFPKASSISDLKNKLKDNQEIVYITMNYEYEKSLIKLAYVKKTLTIPSYLDILAKNKNINFSQVLQNALKKELGLEK
;
A
#
# COMPACT_ATOMS: atom_id res chain seq x y z
N MET A 1 10.03 -3.92 0.75
CA MET A 1 9.88 -3.93 2.22
C MET A 1 11.08 -3.27 2.87
N SER A 2 10.87 -2.39 3.85
CA SER A 2 11.99 -1.72 4.50
C SER A 2 12.69 -2.62 5.53
N SER A 3 13.95 -2.31 5.82
CA SER A 3 14.67 -2.95 6.93
C SER A 3 13.97 -2.75 8.29
N LYS A 4 13.23 -1.64 8.48
CA LYS A 4 12.48 -1.38 9.72
C LYS A 4 11.31 -2.35 9.87
N ASP A 5 10.58 -2.61 8.79
CA ASP A 5 9.43 -3.52 8.80
C ASP A 5 9.88 -4.94 9.09
N LEU A 6 10.98 -5.37 8.45
CA LEU A 6 11.57 -6.68 8.68
C LEU A 6 12.03 -6.85 10.13
N MET A 7 12.64 -5.83 10.73
CA MET A 7 13.02 -5.84 12.14
C MET A 7 11.79 -5.92 13.07
N LYS A 8 10.67 -5.26 12.75
CA LYS A 8 9.42 -5.38 13.52
C LYS A 8 8.88 -6.81 13.47
N LEU A 9 8.85 -7.42 12.28
CA LEU A 9 8.38 -8.80 12.09
C LEU A 9 9.23 -9.81 12.87
N LEU A 10 10.57 -9.69 12.77
CA LEU A 10 11.49 -10.55 13.53
C LEU A 10 11.28 -10.40 15.04
N LYS A 11 11.14 -9.16 15.54
CA LYS A 11 10.87 -8.91 16.97
C LYS A 11 9.55 -9.54 17.42
N LYS A 12 8.50 -9.47 16.60
CA LYS A 12 7.20 -10.10 16.88
C LYS A 12 7.30 -11.62 16.96
N ASP A 13 8.13 -12.23 16.11
CA ASP A 13 8.42 -13.67 16.14
C ASP A 13 9.36 -14.08 17.31
N GLY A 14 9.89 -13.13 18.08
CA GLY A 14 10.73 -13.40 19.26
C GLY A 14 12.24 -13.25 19.03
N TRP A 15 12.65 -12.75 17.86
CA TRP A 15 14.06 -12.43 17.60
C TRP A 15 14.44 -11.09 18.26
N TYR A 16 15.61 -11.04 18.88
CA TYR A 16 16.14 -9.82 19.49
C TYR A 16 17.47 -9.43 18.84
N LEU A 17 17.76 -8.13 18.87
CA LEU A 17 19.01 -7.59 18.33
C LEU A 17 20.16 -7.99 19.27
N ASP A 18 21.12 -8.75 18.74
CA ASP A 18 22.30 -9.23 19.48
C ASP A 18 23.46 -8.25 19.37
N ARG A 19 23.78 -7.81 18.13
CA ARG A 19 24.89 -6.89 17.86
C ARG A 19 24.72 -6.14 16.55
N VAL A 20 25.46 -5.04 16.40
CA VAL A 20 25.48 -4.19 15.20
C VAL A 20 26.91 -4.04 14.73
N ASN A 21 27.15 -4.40 13.47
CA ASN A 21 28.44 -4.25 12.80
C ASN A 21 28.29 -3.29 11.62
N GLY A 22 28.52 -2.00 11.87
CA GLY A 22 28.28 -0.95 10.88
C GLY A 22 26.83 -0.97 10.39
N SER A 23 26.62 -1.22 9.09
CA SER A 23 25.30 -1.29 8.47
C SER A 23 24.62 -2.66 8.54
N HIS A 24 25.16 -3.61 9.31
CA HIS A 24 24.60 -4.95 9.47
C HIS A 24 24.13 -5.19 10.90
N TYR A 25 22.83 -5.44 11.04
CA TYR A 25 22.17 -5.66 12.32
C TYR A 25 21.93 -7.15 12.46
N HIS A 26 22.46 -7.75 13.52
CA HIS A 26 22.45 -9.18 13.73
C HIS A 26 21.45 -9.55 14.84
N PHE A 27 20.54 -10.46 14.52
CA PHE A 27 19.45 -10.90 15.38
C PHE A 27 19.61 -12.36 15.79
N LYS A 28 19.24 -12.67 17.04
CA LYS A 28 19.16 -14.04 17.58
C LYS A 28 17.76 -14.35 18.09
N HIS A 29 17.45 -15.63 18.17
CA HIS A 29 16.22 -16.13 18.79
C HIS A 29 16.56 -16.96 20.03
N LYS A 30 15.69 -16.96 21.03
CA LYS A 30 15.90 -17.76 22.25
C LYS A 30 15.85 -19.26 21.99
N SER A 31 14.97 -19.72 21.10
CA SER A 31 14.76 -21.13 20.79
C SER A 31 15.16 -21.55 19.37
N LYS A 32 15.24 -20.63 18.40
CA LYS A 32 15.56 -20.95 17.00
C LYS A 32 17.06 -20.77 16.81
N LYS A 33 17.72 -21.77 16.22
CA LYS A 33 19.17 -21.74 15.99
C LYS A 33 19.48 -20.88 14.76
N GLY A 34 20.56 -20.11 14.84
CA GLY A 34 21.05 -19.29 13.73
C GLY A 34 21.19 -17.82 14.09
N LEU A 35 21.81 -17.07 13.18
CA LEU A 35 21.96 -15.63 13.27
C LEU A 35 21.36 -15.00 12.01
N VAL A 36 20.37 -14.13 12.19
CA VAL A 36 19.75 -13.42 11.07
C VAL A 36 20.40 -12.06 10.92
N THR A 37 20.85 -11.74 9.72
CA THR A 37 21.51 -10.44 9.45
C THR A 37 20.65 -9.57 8.55
N ILE A 38 20.32 -8.38 9.03
CA ILE A 38 19.56 -7.37 8.28
C ILE A 38 20.50 -6.21 7.93
N PRO A 39 20.70 -5.89 6.64
CA PRO A 39 21.35 -4.65 6.27
C PRO A 39 20.43 -3.46 6.60
N HIS A 40 20.89 -2.57 7.46
CA HIS A 40 20.17 -1.41 7.96
C HIS A 40 21.11 -0.20 8.05
N PRO A 41 20.71 1.02 7.60
CA PRO A 41 19.39 1.38 7.12
C PRO A 41 19.16 1.08 5.63
N ARG A 42 18.00 0.48 5.33
CA ARG A 42 17.48 0.29 3.97
C ARG A 42 15.99 0.64 3.92
N LYS A 43 15.63 1.60 3.07
CA LYS A 43 14.21 1.94 2.80
C LYS A 43 13.52 0.80 2.05
N ASP A 44 14.25 0.13 1.17
CA ASP A 44 13.75 -1.04 0.45
C ASP A 44 14.83 -2.11 0.32
N LEU A 45 14.47 -3.37 0.54
CA LEU A 45 15.34 -4.52 0.43
C LEU A 45 14.92 -5.33 -0.80
N PRO A 46 15.88 -5.80 -1.63
CA PRO A 46 15.56 -6.67 -2.76
C PRO A 46 14.80 -7.92 -2.30
N LEU A 47 13.85 -8.39 -3.11
CA LEU A 47 12.99 -9.52 -2.77
C LEU A 47 13.78 -10.77 -2.39
N LYS A 48 14.85 -11.09 -3.13
CA LYS A 48 15.75 -12.22 -2.84
C LYS A 48 16.47 -12.08 -1.49
N THR A 49 16.81 -10.84 -1.10
CA THR A 49 17.42 -10.57 0.20
C THR A 49 16.42 -10.81 1.32
N VAL A 50 15.19 -10.31 1.15
CA VAL A 50 14.09 -10.54 2.07
C VAL A 50 13.81 -12.03 2.23
N GLU A 51 13.71 -12.77 1.12
CA GLU A 51 13.50 -14.22 1.10
C GLU A 51 14.59 -14.99 1.85
N SER A 52 15.85 -14.65 1.58
CA SER A 52 17.00 -15.25 2.28
C SER A 52 16.92 -15.00 3.79
N ILE A 53 16.50 -13.82 4.21
CA ILE A 53 16.36 -13.46 5.63
C ILE A 53 15.21 -14.24 6.28
N PHE A 54 14.04 -14.32 5.66
CA PHE A 54 12.92 -15.13 6.18
C PHE A 54 13.31 -16.60 6.30
N ARG A 55 14.00 -17.15 5.30
CA ARG A 55 14.53 -18.52 5.34
C ARG A 55 15.51 -18.73 6.49
N GLN A 56 16.45 -17.80 6.71
CA GLN A 56 17.39 -17.84 7.84
C GLN A 56 16.67 -17.75 9.19
N ALA A 57 15.57 -17.00 9.26
CA ALA A 57 14.74 -16.87 10.46
C ALA A 57 13.82 -18.08 10.71
N GLY A 58 13.80 -19.08 9.81
CA GLY A 58 12.87 -20.19 9.89
C GLY A 58 11.41 -19.77 9.72
N LEU A 59 11.18 -18.66 9.00
CA LEU A 59 9.87 -18.13 8.67
C LEU A 59 9.52 -18.55 7.24
N LEU A 60 8.31 -19.05 7.02
CA LEU A 60 7.87 -19.44 5.68
C LEU A 60 7.79 -18.19 4.79
N PHE A 61 8.59 -18.11 3.73
CA PHE A 61 8.46 -17.02 2.76
C PHE A 61 7.07 -16.98 2.12
N SER A 62 6.45 -18.16 1.97
CA SER A 62 5.03 -18.30 1.63
C SER A 62 4.14 -17.59 2.63
N SER A 63 4.41 -17.59 3.94
CA SER A 63 3.60 -16.84 4.92
C SER A 63 3.69 -15.31 4.76
N TYR A 64 4.78 -14.77 4.19
CA TYR A 64 4.88 -13.35 3.83
C TYR A 64 4.13 -13.01 2.54
N PHE A 65 4.23 -13.88 1.52
CA PHE A 65 3.46 -13.71 0.28
C PHE A 65 1.97 -13.92 0.52
N LEU A 66 1.63 -14.92 1.35
CA LEU A 66 0.31 -15.15 1.89
C LEU A 66 -0.12 -13.97 2.76
N TRP A 67 0.72 -13.37 3.62
CA TRP A 67 0.35 -12.17 4.37
C TRP A 67 0.06 -10.98 3.45
N ARG A 68 0.88 -10.73 2.41
CA ARG A 68 0.56 -9.75 1.35
C ARG A 68 -0.73 -10.09 0.61
N TYR A 69 -0.98 -11.37 0.34
CA TYR A 69 -2.19 -11.87 -0.33
C TYR A 69 -3.42 -11.87 0.59
N TYR A 70 -3.26 -12.07 1.90
CA TYR A 70 -4.26 -12.02 2.97
C TYR A 70 -4.55 -10.57 3.41
N MET A 71 -3.73 -9.61 2.99
CA MET A 71 -4.01 -8.17 3.08
C MET A 71 -4.78 -7.66 1.85
N ASN A 72 -5.16 -8.56 0.93
CA ASN A 72 -6.19 -8.23 -0.04
C ASN A 72 -7.53 -8.18 0.70
N LEU A 73 -8.07 -6.97 0.81
CA LEU A 73 -9.39 -6.74 1.35
C LEU A 73 -10.37 -6.73 0.19
N THR A 74 -11.49 -7.42 0.36
CA THR A 74 -12.60 -7.41 -0.58
C THR A 74 -13.82 -6.90 0.16
N TYR A 75 -14.29 -5.70 -0.21
CA TYR A 75 -15.53 -5.13 0.33
C TYR A 75 -16.58 -5.03 -0.76
N PRO A 76 -17.86 -5.32 -0.43
CA PRO A 76 -18.95 -4.93 -1.30
C PRO A 76 -19.05 -3.41 -1.34
N ALA A 77 -19.23 -2.88 -2.54
CA ALA A 77 -19.56 -1.50 -2.80
C ALA A 77 -20.90 -1.46 -3.52
N ILE A 78 -21.70 -0.44 -3.24
CA ILE A 78 -22.95 -0.17 -3.92
C ILE A 78 -22.67 0.95 -4.90
N ILE A 79 -22.94 0.70 -6.18
CA ILE A 79 -22.86 1.70 -7.25
C ILE A 79 -24.28 2.09 -7.66
N SER A 80 -24.51 3.38 -7.81
CA SER A 80 -25.74 3.95 -8.38
C SER A 80 -25.41 4.90 -9.52
N HIS A 81 -26.25 4.91 -10.55
CA HIS A 81 -26.08 5.76 -11.73
C HIS A 81 -27.23 6.76 -11.83
N GLU A 82 -26.90 8.05 -11.81
CA GLU A 82 -27.83 9.17 -11.91
C GLU A 82 -27.20 10.30 -12.72
N ASP A 83 -27.94 10.88 -13.67
CA ASP A 83 -27.52 12.03 -14.48
C ASP A 83 -26.11 11.91 -15.11
N ASP A 84 -25.81 10.75 -15.69
CA ASP A 84 -24.50 10.40 -16.29
C ASP A 84 -23.31 10.38 -15.31
N VAL A 85 -23.58 10.36 -14.00
CA VAL A 85 -22.59 10.25 -12.93
C VAL A 85 -22.74 8.91 -12.21
N PHE A 86 -21.60 8.27 -11.93
CA PHE A 86 -21.56 7.04 -11.15
C PHE A 86 -21.17 7.37 -9.71
N TYR A 87 -22.06 7.07 -8.77
CA TYR A 87 -21.81 7.18 -7.33
C TYR A 87 -21.45 5.83 -6.76
N ILE A 88 -20.59 5.82 -5.74
CA ILE A 88 -20.16 4.60 -5.07
C ILE A 88 -20.07 4.81 -3.56
N GLY A 89 -20.53 3.83 -2.80
CA GLY A 89 -20.46 3.80 -1.34
C GLY A 89 -20.25 2.38 -0.79
N PHE A 90 -19.91 2.27 0.49
CA PHE A 90 -19.55 1.01 1.12
C PHE A 90 -20.43 0.72 2.36
N PRO A 91 -21.37 -0.24 2.29
CA PRO A 91 -22.34 -0.49 3.36
C PRO A 91 -21.73 -0.95 4.68
N ASP A 92 -20.50 -1.49 4.64
CA ASP A 92 -19.78 -1.94 5.84
C ASP A 92 -18.92 -0.83 6.47
N ILE A 93 -18.76 0.29 5.77
CA ILE A 93 -17.98 1.45 6.23
C ILE A 93 -18.90 2.54 6.74
N GLU A 94 -20.02 2.75 6.04
CA GLU A 94 -21.03 3.71 6.45
C GLU A 94 -21.90 3.19 7.59
N GLU A 95 -22.49 4.11 8.36
CA GLU A 95 -23.35 3.75 9.49
C GLU A 95 -24.66 3.09 9.03
N THR A 96 -25.19 3.55 7.89
CA THR A 96 -26.38 2.98 7.26
C THR A 96 -26.17 2.75 5.75
N ILE A 97 -27.00 1.89 5.16
CA ILE A 97 -26.96 1.66 3.70
C ILE A 97 -27.47 2.89 2.95
N GLU A 98 -28.29 3.71 3.61
CA GLU A 98 -28.74 5.01 3.12
C GLU A 98 -27.59 6.03 3.09
N ASP A 99 -26.60 5.91 3.98
CA ASP A 99 -25.42 6.79 3.93
C ASP A 99 -24.46 6.42 2.80
N CYS A 100 -24.68 5.31 2.09
CA CYS A 100 -23.89 4.95 0.91
C CYS A 100 -24.21 5.82 -0.31
N PHE A 101 -25.28 6.62 -0.27
CA PHE A 101 -25.63 7.51 -1.37
C PHE A 101 -24.65 8.69 -1.44
N TYR A 102 -24.07 8.93 -2.62
CA TYR A 102 -23.24 10.11 -2.92
C TYR A 102 -21.93 10.24 -2.12
N VAL A 103 -21.41 9.15 -1.55
CA VAL A 103 -20.15 9.15 -0.79
C VAL A 103 -18.97 9.67 -1.61
N THR A 104 -18.80 9.11 -2.80
CA THR A 104 -17.89 9.63 -3.83
C THR A 104 -18.44 9.29 -5.21
N TYR A 105 -17.85 9.87 -6.24
CA TYR A 105 -18.38 9.77 -7.59
C TYR A 105 -17.28 9.74 -8.63
N GLY A 106 -17.64 9.31 -9.84
CA GLY A 106 -16.81 9.43 -11.02
C GLY A 106 -17.64 9.57 -12.29
N ASP A 107 -17.03 10.20 -13.27
CA ASP A 107 -17.60 10.51 -14.58
C ASP A 107 -17.74 9.25 -15.46
N SER A 108 -17.28 8.10 -14.96
CA SER A 108 -17.41 6.79 -15.59
C SER A 108 -17.43 5.71 -14.51
N PHE A 109 -17.95 4.53 -14.86
CA PHE A 109 -17.96 3.37 -13.96
C PHE A 109 -16.57 3.06 -13.37
N ASN A 110 -15.54 3.03 -14.21
CA ASN A 110 -14.16 2.81 -13.75
C ASN A 110 -13.64 3.97 -12.90
N GLY A 111 -13.99 5.21 -13.26
CA GLY A 111 -13.63 6.39 -12.47
C GLY A 111 -14.22 6.32 -11.06
N ALA A 112 -15.49 5.95 -10.94
CA ALA A 112 -16.14 5.77 -9.64
C ALA A 112 -15.46 4.65 -8.83
N ILE A 113 -15.09 3.52 -9.44
CA ILE A 113 -14.35 2.46 -8.73
C ILE A 113 -13.02 2.96 -8.16
N GLU A 114 -12.24 3.73 -8.93
CA GLU A 114 -10.96 4.27 -8.46
C GLU A 114 -11.17 5.28 -7.32
N MET A 115 -12.14 6.19 -7.47
CA MET A 115 -12.49 7.14 -6.40
C MET A 115 -13.00 6.42 -5.14
N GLY A 116 -13.80 5.37 -5.32
CA GLY A 116 -14.29 4.51 -4.24
C GLY A 116 -13.16 3.79 -3.50
N LYS A 117 -12.14 3.29 -4.22
CA LYS A 117 -10.95 2.70 -3.59
C LYS A 117 -10.22 3.72 -2.72
N GLU A 118 -9.97 4.92 -3.23
CA GLU A 118 -9.30 5.99 -2.47
C GLU A 118 -10.07 6.33 -1.19
N TYR A 119 -11.39 6.48 -1.32
CA TYR A 119 -12.28 6.70 -0.19
C TYR A 119 -12.21 5.57 0.85
N LEU A 120 -12.32 4.31 0.41
CA LEU A 120 -12.28 3.14 1.28
C LEU A 120 -10.97 3.08 2.06
N ILE A 121 -9.85 3.40 1.41
CA ILE A 121 -8.53 3.41 2.07
C ILE A 121 -8.46 4.49 3.15
N LEU A 122 -8.96 5.69 2.86
CA LEU A 122 -9.00 6.79 3.81
C LEU A 122 -9.80 6.40 5.07
N LYS A 123 -10.98 5.82 4.89
CA LYS A 123 -11.81 5.35 6.01
C LYS A 123 -11.13 4.25 6.81
N LEU A 124 -10.58 3.23 6.15
CA LEU A 124 -9.86 2.15 6.84
C LEU A 124 -8.60 2.67 7.58
N GLU A 125 -7.94 3.72 7.08
CA GLU A 125 -6.87 4.39 7.82
C GLU A 125 -7.36 5.04 9.12
N ASP A 126 -8.57 5.59 9.16
CA ASP A 126 -9.14 6.07 10.42
C ASP A 126 -9.35 4.94 11.43
N TYR A 127 -9.79 3.75 11.00
CA TYR A 127 -9.87 2.58 11.87
C TYR A 127 -8.49 2.19 12.42
N GLU A 128 -7.48 2.11 11.56
CA GLU A 128 -6.11 1.78 11.95
C GLU A 128 -5.53 2.81 12.94
N ASN A 129 -5.69 4.10 12.65
CA ASN A 129 -5.19 5.20 13.48
C ASN A 129 -5.83 5.19 14.88
N ASN A 130 -7.10 4.82 14.96
CA ASN A 130 -7.83 4.67 16.21
C ASN A 130 -7.65 3.28 16.87
N LYS A 131 -6.78 2.42 16.32
CA LYS A 131 -6.55 1.03 16.78
C LYS A 131 -7.83 0.19 16.86
N LYS A 132 -8.79 0.46 15.97
CA LYS A 132 -10.00 -0.34 15.79
C LYS A 132 -9.75 -1.39 14.71
N ASP A 133 -10.37 -2.55 14.86
CA ASP A 133 -10.37 -3.57 13.81
C ASP A 133 -11.21 -3.09 12.62
N PHE A 134 -10.82 -3.52 11.41
CA PHE A 134 -11.58 -3.20 10.20
C PHE A 134 -12.97 -3.86 10.25
N PRO A 135 -14.00 -3.18 9.71
CA PRO A 135 -15.34 -3.73 9.71
C PRO A 135 -15.40 -5.02 8.89
N LYS A 136 -16.25 -5.96 9.30
CA LYS A 136 -16.37 -7.23 8.59
C LYS A 136 -17.21 -7.02 7.33
N ALA A 137 -16.71 -7.46 6.17
CA ALA A 137 -17.43 -7.36 4.91
C ALA A 137 -18.76 -8.15 4.93
N SER A 138 -19.84 -7.51 4.49
CA SER A 138 -21.17 -8.10 4.36
C SER A 138 -21.25 -9.11 3.23
N SER A 139 -22.16 -10.08 3.36
CA SER A 139 -22.42 -11.08 2.32
C SER A 139 -23.40 -10.56 1.27
N ILE A 140 -23.28 -11.03 0.01
CA ILE A 140 -24.22 -10.73 -1.10
C ILE A 140 -25.68 -10.89 -0.68
N SER A 141 -25.97 -11.97 0.07
CA SER A 141 -27.34 -12.34 0.41
C SER A 141 -28.01 -11.33 1.33
N ASP A 142 -27.22 -10.68 2.20
CA ASP A 142 -27.72 -9.68 3.15
C ASP A 142 -28.00 -8.33 2.48
N LEU A 143 -27.27 -8.03 1.41
CA LEU A 143 -27.35 -6.75 0.70
C LEU A 143 -28.42 -6.74 -0.39
N LYS A 144 -28.60 -7.85 -1.12
CA LYS A 144 -29.54 -7.92 -2.26
C LYS A 144 -30.97 -7.49 -1.94
N ASN A 145 -31.45 -7.76 -0.72
CA ASN A 145 -32.82 -7.45 -0.32
C ASN A 145 -33.04 -5.97 0.04
N LYS A 146 -31.97 -5.16 0.06
CA LYS A 146 -32.00 -3.75 0.48
C LYS A 146 -31.70 -2.78 -0.67
N LEU A 147 -31.39 -3.29 -1.86
CA LEU A 147 -31.06 -2.48 -3.03
C LEU A 147 -32.32 -1.95 -3.70
N LYS A 148 -32.21 -0.75 -4.29
CA LYS A 148 -33.16 -0.18 -5.24
C LYS A 148 -32.85 -0.67 -6.67
N ASP A 149 -33.80 -0.53 -7.58
CA ASP A 149 -33.71 -1.02 -8.96
C ASP A 149 -32.54 -0.41 -9.78
N ASN A 150 -32.04 0.77 -9.40
CA ASN A 150 -30.93 1.47 -10.05
C ASN A 150 -29.56 1.24 -9.37
N GLN A 151 -29.46 0.22 -8.50
CA GLN A 151 -28.25 -0.05 -7.74
C GLN A 151 -27.65 -1.40 -8.08
N GLU A 152 -26.33 -1.42 -8.19
CA GLU A 152 -25.54 -2.62 -8.44
C GLU A 152 -24.52 -2.83 -7.33
N ILE A 153 -24.31 -4.09 -6.94
CA ILE A 153 -23.22 -4.45 -6.04
C ILE A 153 -21.98 -4.79 -6.86
N VAL A 154 -20.87 -4.12 -6.53
CA VAL A 154 -19.55 -4.41 -7.08
C VAL A 154 -18.61 -4.77 -5.95
N TYR A 155 -17.78 -5.80 -6.15
CA TYR A 155 -16.76 -6.13 -5.17
C TYR A 155 -15.46 -5.42 -5.50
N ILE A 156 -15.03 -4.55 -4.57
CA ILE A 156 -13.74 -3.90 -4.66
C ILE A 156 -12.74 -4.74 -3.89
N THR A 157 -11.82 -5.35 -4.65
CA THR A 157 -10.67 -6.07 -4.10
C THR A 157 -9.45 -5.20 -4.23
N MET A 158 -8.75 -4.98 -3.12
CA MET A 158 -7.55 -4.16 -3.09
C MET A 158 -6.54 -4.64 -2.06
N ASN A 159 -5.26 -4.42 -2.34
CA ASN A 159 -4.21 -4.65 -1.37
C ASN A 159 -4.05 -3.40 -0.50
N TYR A 160 -4.65 -3.39 0.69
CA TYR A 160 -4.77 -2.17 1.51
C TYR A 160 -3.43 -1.43 1.71
N GLU A 161 -2.38 -2.15 2.12
CA GLU A 161 -1.05 -1.58 2.35
C GLU A 161 -0.42 -1.00 1.08
N TYR A 162 -0.57 -1.70 -0.05
CA TYR A 162 -0.04 -1.23 -1.33
C TYR A 162 -0.78 0.02 -1.81
N GLU A 163 -2.11 0.00 -1.84
CA GLU A 163 -2.90 1.14 -2.32
C GLU A 163 -2.73 2.37 -1.42
N LYS A 164 -2.73 2.17 -0.09
CA LYS A 164 -2.38 3.22 0.89
C LYS A 164 -1.02 3.86 0.60
N SER A 165 -0.05 3.06 0.16
CA SER A 165 1.28 3.58 -0.20
C SER A 165 1.30 4.41 -1.49
N LEU A 166 0.34 4.20 -2.40
CA LEU A 166 0.20 4.96 -3.64
C LEU A 166 -0.46 6.32 -3.39
N ILE A 167 -1.51 6.36 -2.55
CA ILE A 167 -2.22 7.59 -2.16
C ILE A 167 -1.28 8.52 -1.37
N LYS A 168 -0.45 7.95 -0.51
CA LYS A 168 0.61 8.66 0.20
C LYS A 168 1.82 8.82 -0.70
N LEU A 169 1.78 9.71 -1.71
CA LEU A 169 2.95 10.06 -2.54
C LEU A 169 4.08 10.64 -1.66
N ALA A 170 4.90 9.75 -1.10
CA ALA A 170 5.99 10.09 -0.21
C ALA A 170 7.23 10.43 -1.05
N TYR A 171 7.41 11.71 -1.34
CA TYR A 171 8.62 12.22 -1.99
C TYR A 171 9.86 11.85 -1.19
N VAL A 172 10.83 11.21 -1.85
CA VAL A 172 12.12 10.86 -1.24
C VAL A 172 13.20 11.76 -1.80
N LYS A 173 13.85 12.53 -0.92
CA LYS A 173 15.03 13.32 -1.31
C LYS A 173 16.14 12.38 -1.81
N LYS A 174 16.63 12.65 -3.02
CA LYS A 174 17.79 11.98 -3.61
C LYS A 174 18.91 12.98 -3.80
N THR A 175 20.08 12.68 -3.26
CA THR A 175 21.32 13.39 -3.58
C THR A 175 21.95 12.71 -4.79
N LEU A 176 22.33 13.48 -5.80
CA LEU A 176 22.89 13.00 -7.06
C LEU A 176 24.10 13.82 -7.47
N THR A 177 24.96 13.25 -8.30
CA THR A 177 26.15 13.89 -8.86
C THR A 177 26.01 13.97 -10.36
N ILE A 178 26.25 15.15 -10.93
CA ILE A 178 26.23 15.40 -12.37
C ILE A 178 27.45 16.24 -12.77
N PRO A 179 27.92 16.16 -14.03
CA PRO A 179 28.92 17.07 -14.57
C PRO A 179 28.56 18.55 -14.38
N SER A 180 29.55 19.39 -14.09
CA SER A 180 29.31 20.83 -13.78
C SER A 180 28.69 21.58 -14.95
N TYR A 181 29.05 21.25 -16.20
CA TYR A 181 28.48 21.89 -17.37
C TYR A 181 26.96 21.68 -17.48
N LEU A 182 26.45 20.51 -17.06
CA LEU A 182 25.01 20.24 -17.07
C LEU A 182 24.28 21.05 -16.01
N ASP A 183 24.86 21.18 -14.81
CA ASP A 183 24.28 21.99 -13.73
C ASP A 183 24.15 23.46 -14.16
N ILE A 184 25.21 24.03 -14.76
CA ILE A 184 25.22 25.42 -15.25
C ILE A 184 24.16 25.62 -16.34
N LEU A 185 24.14 24.76 -17.36
CA LEU A 185 23.19 24.89 -18.49
C LEU A 185 21.74 24.70 -18.04
N ALA A 186 21.47 23.76 -17.14
CA ALA A 186 20.14 23.50 -16.63
C ALA A 186 19.62 24.65 -15.75
N LYS A 187 20.49 25.24 -14.90
CA LYS A 187 20.16 26.44 -14.11
C LYS A 187 19.86 27.65 -14.98
N ASN A 188 20.68 27.91 -16.02
CA ASN A 188 20.43 29.01 -16.96
C ASN A 188 19.10 28.88 -17.70
N LYS A 189 18.60 27.65 -17.87
CA LYS A 189 17.32 27.35 -18.49
C LYS A 189 16.17 27.16 -17.49
N ASN A 190 16.38 27.40 -16.19
CA ASN A 190 15.39 27.18 -15.13
C ASN A 190 14.79 25.76 -15.11
N ILE A 191 15.60 24.74 -15.42
CA ILE A 191 15.16 23.35 -15.46
C ILE A 191 14.99 22.79 -14.04
N ASN A 192 13.86 22.12 -13.79
CA ASN A 192 13.62 21.40 -12.54
C ASN A 192 14.27 20.01 -12.57
N PHE A 193 15.43 19.88 -11.92
CA PHE A 193 16.18 18.62 -11.84
C PHE A 193 15.39 17.45 -11.25
N SER A 194 14.53 17.70 -10.25
CA SER A 194 13.70 16.65 -9.64
C SER A 194 12.68 16.11 -10.64
N GLN A 195 12.05 17.00 -11.40
CA GLN A 195 11.07 16.60 -12.41
C GLN A 195 11.72 15.85 -13.57
N VAL A 196 12.87 16.32 -14.05
CA VAL A 196 13.62 15.64 -15.12
C VAL A 196 14.01 14.22 -14.70
N LEU A 197 14.50 14.05 -13.46
CA LEU A 197 14.84 12.73 -12.94
C LEU A 197 13.60 11.82 -12.84
N GLN A 198 12.48 12.34 -12.34
CA GLN A 198 11.24 11.57 -12.24
C GLN A 198 10.72 11.13 -13.62
N ASN A 199 10.75 12.02 -14.61
CA ASN A 199 10.33 11.69 -15.97
C ASN A 199 11.25 10.65 -16.61
N ALA A 200 12.57 10.82 -16.47
CA ALA A 200 13.54 9.84 -16.97
C ALA A 200 13.35 8.46 -16.33
N LEU A 201 13.11 8.40 -15.01
CA LEU A 201 12.84 7.14 -14.31
C LEU A 201 11.52 6.50 -14.76
N LYS A 202 10.45 7.28 -14.96
CA LYS A 202 9.18 6.76 -15.48
C LYS A 202 9.37 6.13 -16.87
N LYS A 203 10.13 6.79 -17.74
CA LYS A 203 10.48 6.27 -19.07
C LYS A 203 11.23 4.95 -19.01
N GLU A 204 12.32 4.89 -18.25
CA GLU A 204 13.15 3.68 -18.11
C GLU A 204 12.40 2.51 -17.47
N LEU A 205 11.41 2.79 -16.62
CA LEU A 205 10.58 1.79 -15.97
C LEU A 205 9.34 1.38 -16.79
N GLY A 206 9.15 1.96 -17.99
CA GLY A 206 7.97 1.68 -18.82
C GLY A 206 6.65 2.17 -18.21
N LEU A 207 6.70 3.27 -17.44
CA LEU A 207 5.57 3.87 -16.74
C LEU A 207 5.06 5.15 -17.43
N GLU A 208 5.52 5.45 -18.65
CA GLU A 208 4.95 6.52 -19.47
C GLU A 208 3.61 6.02 -20.05
N LYS A 209 2.52 6.74 -19.75
CA LYS A 209 1.27 6.67 -20.50
C LYS A 209 1.39 7.54 -21.76
#